data_AF-A0AA43UF53-F1
#
_entry.id   AF-A0AA43UF53-F1
#
_cell.length_a   1.000
_cell.length_b   1.000
_cell.length_c   1.000
_cell.angle_alpha   90.00
_cell.angle_beta   90.00
_cell.angle_gamma   90.00
#
_symmetry.space_group_name_H-M   'P 1'
#
loop_
_entity.id
_entity.type
_entity.pdbx_description
1 polymer ?
#
loop_
_entity_poly.entity_id
_entity_poly.type
_entity_poly.pdbx_seq_one_letter_code
_entity_poly.pdbx_strand_id
1 'polypeptide(L)'
;YCQSGGCLFSSIVGGRSGNRGECAQPCRKKYESEDRNGYILSNADMYCIDYLKKLDEIGVSSVKIEGRMRSEAYAYLASRAYSLAYKDPENPELEKTTGLLKTVFNRGYCHGYLDGVSSLVQATYPDNRGLFIKKVKVKNRTFSIKDTDLHTGDGISLFDGDMKIGGFKILTSGTDVTSPFKLQDGSYDLYRTYDPRIDEVKNLIGRPPKLTGDTKRSKVKVSSPKIERAKNPSKLSFYVSTLKILDIVMPYADRIYYDGKDFDEAFARCKGTGVECVMYLPRFSYKEDIPEDKDIPIMAHNIGQVEAAKGHRVYGSYFINMFNSFFPNDLHQTTLSVELSKAEIKDVISRYDGKVEVMVFGRLELMITRDPHLKNGTIKDDKGYVFPVYRDRFGFTHILNSSDLMLINYLDDLERSGVDSFGIDLRKRPVELATLVCKAFKDRDFQYNEEIEKLCGGTVNTGHYLRGV
;
A
#
# COMPACT_ATOMS: atom_id res chain seq x y z
N TYR A 1 -12.69 -8.78 2.58
CA TYR A 1 -11.87 -7.57 2.75
C TYR A 1 -10.88 -7.48 1.58
N CYS A 2 -11.23 -6.88 0.42
CA CYS A 2 -10.35 -6.97 -0.76
C CYS A 2 -10.32 -5.67 -1.57
N GLN A 3 -9.46 -4.73 -1.20
CA GLN A 3 -8.97 -3.69 -2.13
C GLN A 3 -7.47 -3.93 -2.33
N SER A 4 -7.08 -4.29 -3.54
CA SER A 4 -5.67 -4.32 -3.96
C SER A 4 -5.33 -2.99 -4.60
N GLY A 5 -4.18 -2.41 -4.25
CA GLY A 5 -3.91 -0.99 -4.51
C GLY A 5 -4.45 -0.10 -3.38
N GLY A 6 -3.89 1.10 -3.27
CA GLY A 6 -4.11 2.04 -2.17
C GLY A 6 -2.82 2.47 -1.45
N CYS A 7 -1.67 1.92 -1.84
CA CYS A 7 -0.37 2.41 -1.38
C CYS A 7 0.04 3.63 -2.21
N LEU A 8 0.12 4.78 -1.55
CA LEU A 8 0.60 6.05 -2.13
C LEU A 8 2.10 6.27 -1.85
N PHE A 9 2.72 5.42 -1.02
CA PHE A 9 4.14 5.54 -0.66
C PHE A 9 5.04 5.62 -1.89
N SER A 10 4.83 4.74 -2.87
CA SER A 10 5.70 4.67 -4.05
C SER A 10 5.56 5.88 -4.98
N SER A 11 4.35 6.40 -5.15
CA SER A 11 4.11 7.58 -6.00
C SER A 11 4.59 8.85 -5.30
N ILE A 12 4.08 9.13 -4.11
CA ILE A 12 4.35 10.39 -3.42
C ILE A 12 5.84 10.57 -3.12
N VAL A 13 6.52 9.50 -2.68
CA VAL A 13 7.96 9.57 -2.36
C VAL A 13 8.84 9.31 -3.59
N GLY A 14 8.43 8.38 -4.45
CA GLY A 14 9.28 7.84 -5.52
C GLY A 14 9.00 8.35 -6.94
N GLY A 15 7.88 9.01 -7.20
CA GLY A 15 7.42 9.35 -8.57
C GLY A 15 7.12 8.11 -9.41
N ARG A 16 6.67 7.01 -8.78
CA ARG A 16 6.32 5.78 -9.48
C ARG A 16 5.12 5.16 -8.82
N SER A 17 3.97 5.15 -9.49
CA SER A 17 2.72 4.73 -8.84
C SER A 17 2.59 3.21 -8.77
N GLY A 18 2.51 2.68 -7.55
CA GLY A 18 2.13 1.28 -7.35
C GLY A 18 0.71 1.00 -7.82
N ASN A 19 -0.18 1.99 -7.73
CA ASN A 19 -1.57 1.90 -8.19
C ASN A 19 -1.69 1.88 -9.73
N ARG A 20 -0.69 2.43 -10.44
CA ARG A 20 -0.59 2.39 -11.91
C ARG A 20 0.35 1.28 -12.41
N GLY A 21 0.79 0.38 -11.53
CA GLY A 21 1.60 -0.79 -11.89
C GLY A 21 3.11 -0.56 -11.99
N GLU A 22 3.61 0.58 -11.50
CA GLU A 22 5.01 0.99 -11.64
C GLU A 22 5.79 0.99 -10.31
N CYS A 23 5.25 0.38 -9.26
CA CYS A 23 5.78 0.38 -7.89
C CYS A 23 7.31 0.29 -7.79
N ALA A 24 7.93 1.25 -7.11
CA ALA A 24 9.36 1.30 -6.79
C ALA A 24 9.72 0.56 -5.49
N GLN A 25 8.76 -0.13 -4.87
CA GLN A 25 8.94 -0.98 -3.70
C GLN A 25 9.53 -0.26 -2.47
N PRO A 26 9.03 0.92 -2.06
CA PRO A 26 9.58 1.66 -0.91
C PRO A 26 9.55 0.84 0.39
N CYS A 27 8.53 -0.02 0.58
CA CYS A 27 8.43 -0.92 1.73
C CYS A 27 9.60 -1.91 1.88
N ARG A 28 10.43 -2.08 0.83
CA ARG A 28 11.62 -2.95 0.85
C ARG A 28 12.90 -2.24 1.25
N LYS A 29 12.83 -0.95 1.56
CA LYS A 29 13.98 -0.17 2.04
C LYS A 29 14.19 -0.35 3.53
N LYS A 30 15.37 0.08 4.00
CA LYS A 30 15.65 0.21 5.42
C LYS A 30 14.94 1.43 5.98
N TYR A 31 14.37 1.27 7.16
CA TYR A 31 13.84 2.35 7.96
C TYR A 31 14.35 2.22 9.39
N GLU A 32 14.45 3.36 10.04
CA GLU A 32 14.76 3.51 11.45
C GLU A 32 13.51 3.93 12.20
N SER A 33 13.31 3.38 13.39
CA SER A 33 12.26 3.75 14.34
C SER A 33 12.85 3.71 15.74
N GLU A 34 12.12 4.20 16.75
CA GLU A 34 12.63 4.28 18.13
C GLU A 34 13.16 2.94 18.67
N ASP A 35 12.53 1.81 18.29
CA ASP A 35 12.85 0.49 18.82
C ASP A 35 13.33 -0.52 17.78
N ARG A 36 13.30 -0.19 16.48
CA ARG A 36 13.65 -1.12 15.40
C ARG A 36 14.35 -0.43 14.25
N ASN A 37 15.37 -1.10 13.72
CA ASN A 37 16.11 -0.69 12.54
C ASN A 37 16.18 -1.86 11.56
N GLY A 38 15.94 -1.60 10.27
CA GLY A 38 16.00 -2.62 9.22
C GLY A 38 14.82 -2.56 8.27
N TYR A 39 14.41 -3.70 7.74
CA TYR A 39 13.37 -3.80 6.70
C TYR A 39 11.97 -3.88 7.32
N ILE A 40 11.65 -2.95 8.22
CA ILE A 40 10.46 -3.01 9.12
C ILE A 40 9.11 -2.88 8.41
N LEU A 41 9.09 -2.62 7.10
CA LEU A 41 7.89 -2.60 6.24
C LEU A 41 7.89 -3.72 5.19
N SER A 42 8.94 -4.55 5.12
CA SER A 42 9.13 -5.55 4.07
C SER A 42 8.41 -6.84 4.44
N ASN A 43 7.22 -7.05 3.90
CA ASN A 43 6.47 -8.28 4.15
C ASN A 43 7.17 -9.52 3.55
N ALA A 44 7.08 -10.64 4.26
CA ALA A 44 7.36 -11.98 3.76
C ALA A 44 6.38 -12.38 2.64
N ASP A 45 6.72 -13.41 1.87
CA ASP A 45 5.82 -13.92 0.84
C ASP A 45 4.65 -14.68 1.50
N MET A 46 3.42 -14.43 1.04
CA MET A 46 2.25 -15.15 1.53
C MET A 46 2.23 -16.58 0.98
N TYR A 47 2.19 -17.57 1.87
CA TYR A 47 2.17 -19.00 1.55
C TYR A 47 1.11 -19.67 2.40
N CYS A 48 -0.03 -20.00 1.80
CA CYS A 48 -1.21 -20.46 2.55
C CYS A 48 -1.75 -21.78 2.00
N ILE A 49 -0.87 -22.66 1.53
CA ILE A 49 -1.28 -23.92 0.90
C ILE A 49 -2.07 -24.82 1.89
N ASP A 50 -1.72 -24.76 3.17
CA ASP A 50 -2.35 -25.55 4.23
C ASP A 50 -3.76 -25.04 4.59
N TYR A 51 -4.15 -23.87 4.08
CA TYR A 51 -5.48 -23.27 4.30
C TYR A 51 -6.48 -23.59 3.20
N LEU A 52 -6.07 -24.26 2.12
CA LEU A 52 -6.94 -24.47 0.95
C LEU A 52 -8.28 -25.12 1.32
N LYS A 53 -8.26 -26.18 2.16
CA LYS A 53 -9.48 -26.83 2.64
C LYS A 53 -10.36 -25.91 3.48
N LYS A 54 -9.76 -25.17 4.43
CA LYS A 54 -10.49 -24.21 5.26
C LYS A 54 -11.12 -23.09 4.43
N LEU A 55 -10.41 -22.61 3.41
CA LEU A 55 -10.92 -21.58 2.49
C LEU A 55 -12.10 -22.10 1.67
N ASP A 56 -12.03 -23.35 1.20
CA ASP A 56 -13.12 -24.03 0.50
C ASP A 56 -14.36 -24.17 1.40
N GLU A 57 -14.17 -24.64 2.65
CA GLU A 57 -15.24 -24.82 3.64
C GLU A 57 -16.00 -23.53 4.00
N ILE A 58 -15.32 -22.37 3.99
CA ILE A 58 -15.96 -21.06 4.23
C ILE A 58 -16.55 -20.43 2.95
N GLY A 59 -16.53 -21.14 1.82
CA GLY A 59 -17.17 -20.73 0.56
C GLY A 59 -16.31 -19.85 -0.35
N VAL A 60 -14.97 -19.84 -0.21
CA VAL A 60 -14.10 -19.12 -1.15
C VAL A 60 -14.16 -19.78 -2.52
N SER A 61 -14.59 -19.02 -3.53
CA SER A 61 -14.78 -19.56 -4.89
C SER A 61 -13.49 -19.70 -5.70
N SER A 62 -12.42 -18.99 -5.32
CA SER A 62 -11.13 -19.06 -6.02
C SER A 62 -9.98 -18.57 -5.14
N VAL A 63 -8.86 -19.30 -5.18
CA VAL A 63 -7.60 -18.90 -4.56
C VAL A 63 -6.67 -18.34 -5.63
N LYS A 64 -6.17 -17.12 -5.41
CA LYS A 64 -5.26 -16.45 -6.35
C LYS A 64 -3.81 -16.74 -6.00
N ILE A 65 -3.07 -17.30 -6.96
CA ILE A 65 -1.61 -17.49 -6.88
C ILE A 65 -0.95 -16.33 -7.62
N GLU A 66 -0.14 -15.52 -6.92
CA GLU A 66 0.51 -14.35 -7.51
C GLU A 66 1.89 -14.69 -8.07
N GLY A 67 2.08 -14.53 -9.37
CA GLY A 67 3.31 -14.90 -10.09
C GLY A 67 3.89 -13.81 -10.99
N ARG A 68 3.42 -12.55 -10.88
CA ARG A 68 3.93 -11.47 -11.75
C ARG A 68 5.45 -11.29 -11.55
N MET A 69 6.17 -11.17 -12.67
CA MET A 69 7.63 -11.00 -12.71
C MET A 69 8.40 -12.16 -12.04
N ARG A 70 7.81 -13.36 -11.96
CA ARG A 70 8.49 -14.58 -11.50
C ARG A 70 9.00 -15.41 -12.67
N SER A 71 9.93 -16.32 -12.39
CA SER A 71 10.43 -17.27 -13.39
C SER A 71 9.34 -18.28 -13.78
N GLU A 72 9.53 -18.92 -14.92
CA GLU A 72 8.61 -19.93 -15.44
C GLU A 72 8.59 -21.17 -14.52
N ALA A 73 9.75 -21.51 -13.94
CA ALA A 73 9.86 -22.55 -12.93
C ALA A 73 9.03 -22.25 -11.68
N TYR A 74 9.02 -21.00 -11.19
CA TYR A 74 8.17 -20.60 -10.07
C TYR A 74 6.69 -20.74 -10.43
N ALA A 75 6.28 -20.20 -11.58
CA ALA A 75 4.88 -20.25 -12.02
C ALA A 75 4.37 -21.70 -12.13
N TYR A 76 5.19 -22.59 -12.69
CA TYR A 76 4.89 -24.01 -12.78
C TYR A 76 4.80 -24.67 -11.40
N LEU A 77 5.84 -24.52 -10.56
CA LEU A 77 5.92 -25.19 -9.25
C LEU A 77 4.81 -24.70 -8.31
N ALA A 78 4.52 -23.39 -8.29
CA ALA A 78 3.44 -22.83 -7.49
C ALA A 78 2.07 -23.38 -7.94
N SER A 79 1.80 -23.35 -9.26
CA SER A 79 0.53 -23.86 -9.79
C SER A 79 0.36 -25.36 -9.53
N ARG A 80 1.43 -26.15 -9.72
CA ARG A 80 1.43 -27.59 -9.45
C ARG A 80 1.22 -27.89 -7.97
N ALA A 81 1.95 -27.22 -7.07
CA ALA A 81 1.83 -27.43 -5.64
C ALA A 81 0.40 -27.17 -5.14
N TYR A 82 -0.17 -26.01 -5.47
CA TYR A 82 -1.54 -25.67 -5.05
C TYR A 82 -2.59 -26.58 -5.67
N SER A 83 -2.41 -27.01 -6.93
CA SER A 83 -3.31 -27.97 -7.60
C SER A 83 -3.27 -29.35 -6.95
N LEU A 84 -2.08 -29.86 -6.61
CA LEU A 84 -1.91 -31.12 -5.89
C LEU A 84 -2.53 -31.02 -4.49
N ALA A 85 -2.17 -30.00 -3.71
CA ALA A 85 -2.70 -29.82 -2.36
C ALA A 85 -4.23 -29.70 -2.31
N TYR A 86 -4.87 -29.11 -3.33
CA TYR A 86 -6.32 -29.04 -3.40
C TYR A 86 -6.98 -30.36 -3.80
N LYS A 87 -6.40 -31.11 -4.76
CA LYS A 87 -7.01 -32.33 -5.30
C LYS A 87 -6.74 -33.58 -4.46
N ASP A 88 -5.52 -33.68 -3.94
CA ASP A 88 -4.99 -34.85 -3.27
C ASP A 88 -3.86 -34.40 -2.31
N PRO A 89 -4.20 -33.95 -1.08
CA PRO A 89 -3.22 -33.44 -0.13
C PRO A 89 -2.22 -34.52 0.34
N GLU A 90 -2.56 -35.80 0.19
CA GLU A 90 -1.68 -36.93 0.54
C GLU A 90 -0.78 -37.36 -0.64
N ASN A 91 -0.82 -36.62 -1.75
CA ASN A 91 -0.03 -36.95 -2.92
C ASN A 91 1.48 -36.89 -2.60
N PRO A 92 2.25 -37.96 -2.83
CA PRO A 92 3.67 -37.98 -2.49
C PRO A 92 4.51 -36.95 -3.27
N GLU A 93 4.03 -36.49 -4.42
CA GLU A 93 4.70 -35.43 -5.19
C GLU A 93 4.53 -34.03 -4.59
N LEU A 94 3.60 -33.83 -3.65
CA LEU A 94 3.34 -32.53 -3.05
C LEU A 94 4.55 -32.05 -2.23
N GLU A 95 5.11 -32.92 -1.38
CA GLU A 95 6.29 -32.58 -0.58
C GLU A 95 7.49 -32.24 -1.46
N LYS A 96 7.73 -33.05 -2.51
CA LYS A 96 8.77 -32.79 -3.50
C LYS A 96 8.57 -31.46 -4.24
N THR A 97 7.35 -31.19 -4.68
CA THR A 97 7.00 -29.96 -5.42
C THR A 97 7.13 -28.72 -4.55
N THR A 98 6.63 -28.78 -3.31
CA THR A 98 6.72 -27.67 -2.35
C THR A 98 8.16 -27.44 -1.89
N GLY A 99 8.95 -28.50 -1.68
CA GLY A 99 10.38 -28.41 -1.41
C GLY A 99 11.13 -27.65 -2.50
N LEU A 100 10.87 -27.97 -3.78
CA LEU A 100 11.43 -27.24 -4.92
C LEU A 100 10.89 -25.80 -5.02
N LEU A 101 9.60 -25.59 -4.77
CA LEU A 101 9.02 -24.25 -4.75
C LEU A 101 9.73 -23.33 -3.76
N LYS A 102 10.14 -23.88 -2.60
CA LYS A 102 10.89 -23.14 -1.58
C LYS A 102 12.28 -22.70 -2.03
N THR A 103 12.86 -23.33 -3.05
CA THR A 103 14.18 -22.93 -3.58
C THR A 103 14.08 -21.90 -4.71
N VAL A 104 12.94 -21.83 -5.42
CA VAL A 104 12.71 -20.88 -6.53
C VAL A 104 12.10 -19.56 -6.05
N PHE A 105 12.90 -18.75 -5.36
CA PHE A 105 12.52 -17.44 -4.81
C PHE A 105 11.52 -17.48 -3.65
N ASN A 106 11.99 -17.07 -2.47
CA ASN A 106 11.13 -16.65 -1.37
C ASN A 106 11.83 -15.59 -0.52
N ARG A 107 11.05 -14.74 0.16
CA ARG A 107 11.52 -13.79 1.17
C ARG A 107 11.10 -14.21 2.57
N GLY A 108 11.21 -15.50 2.87
CA GLY A 108 10.48 -16.12 3.97
C GLY A 108 8.98 -16.22 3.67
N TYR A 109 8.26 -16.90 4.55
CA TYR A 109 6.84 -17.20 4.40
C TYR A 109 6.02 -16.66 5.56
N CYS A 110 4.78 -16.27 5.26
CA CYS A 110 3.75 -15.99 6.25
C CYS A 110 2.39 -16.49 5.75
N HIS A 111 1.45 -16.73 6.67
CA HIS A 111 0.08 -17.14 6.32
C HIS A 111 -0.85 -15.95 6.07
N GLY A 112 -0.29 -14.75 5.88
CA GLY A 112 -1.06 -13.51 5.96
C GLY A 112 -1.73 -13.43 7.34
N TYR A 113 -2.99 -12.99 7.37
CA TYR A 113 -3.78 -12.90 8.60
C TYR A 113 -4.73 -14.09 8.81
N LEU A 114 -4.50 -15.23 8.14
CA LEU A 114 -5.38 -16.40 8.26
C LEU A 114 -5.32 -17.08 9.63
N ASP A 115 -4.22 -16.91 10.37
CA ASP A 115 -4.06 -17.34 11.77
C ASP A 115 -4.44 -16.28 12.81
N GLY A 116 -5.04 -15.18 12.35
CA GLY A 116 -5.20 -13.97 13.13
C GLY A 116 -4.13 -12.92 12.82
N VAL A 117 -4.13 -11.84 13.61
CA VAL A 117 -3.27 -10.68 13.35
C VAL A 117 -1.88 -10.92 13.94
N SER A 118 -0.95 -11.33 13.08
CA SER A 118 0.47 -11.46 13.38
C SER A 118 1.32 -10.59 12.45
N SER A 119 2.58 -10.36 12.81
CA SER A 119 3.49 -9.61 11.95
C SER A 119 3.81 -10.38 10.68
N LEU A 120 3.56 -9.75 9.54
CA LEU A 120 3.91 -10.28 8.22
C LEU A 120 5.32 -9.86 7.78
N VAL A 121 6.00 -9.06 8.60
CA VAL A 121 7.23 -8.36 8.24
C VAL A 121 8.44 -9.30 8.36
N GLN A 122 9.15 -9.46 7.25
CA GLN A 122 10.52 -9.97 7.23
C GLN A 122 11.49 -8.79 7.43
N ALA A 123 11.79 -8.47 8.69
CA ALA A 123 12.58 -7.29 9.04
C ALA A 123 14.08 -7.43 8.77
N THR A 124 14.58 -8.66 8.58
CA THR A 124 16.03 -8.91 8.49
C THR A 124 16.59 -8.74 7.08
N TYR A 125 15.79 -8.94 6.03
CA TYR A 125 16.23 -8.79 4.64
C TYR A 125 15.08 -8.52 3.64
N PRO A 126 15.34 -7.84 2.52
CA PRO A 126 14.31 -7.43 1.58
C PRO A 126 14.27 -8.29 0.31
N ASP A 127 15.15 -9.27 0.17
CA ASP A 127 15.38 -9.99 -1.09
C ASP A 127 15.33 -11.50 -0.91
N ASN A 128 15.34 -12.21 -2.04
CA ASN A 128 15.38 -13.67 -2.02
C ASN A 128 16.71 -14.19 -1.47
N ARG A 129 16.64 -15.08 -0.48
CA ARG A 129 17.80 -15.78 0.08
C ARG A 129 17.88 -17.25 -0.28
N GLY A 130 16.83 -17.80 -0.89
CA GLY A 130 16.68 -19.24 -1.08
C GLY A 130 16.12 -19.92 0.17
N LEU A 131 16.27 -21.24 0.25
CA LEU A 131 15.81 -22.05 1.37
C LEU A 131 16.86 -22.05 2.48
N PHE A 132 16.51 -21.58 3.68
CA PHE A 132 17.38 -21.70 4.85
C PHE A 132 17.62 -23.18 5.17
N ILE A 133 18.89 -23.56 5.31
CA ILE A 133 19.28 -24.93 5.63
C ILE A 133 19.66 -25.03 7.11
N LYS A 134 20.71 -24.30 7.52
CA LYS A 134 21.18 -24.25 8.91
C LYS A 134 22.21 -23.14 9.11
N LYS A 135 22.56 -22.86 10.36
CA LYS A 135 23.76 -22.09 10.70
C LYS A 135 24.99 -23.00 10.66
N VAL A 136 26.08 -22.54 10.04
CA VAL A 136 27.34 -23.28 9.90
C VAL A 136 28.49 -22.53 10.56
N LYS A 137 29.41 -23.27 11.18
CA LYS A 137 30.70 -22.74 11.65
C LYS A 137 31.74 -22.97 10.57
N VAL A 138 32.39 -21.90 10.15
CA VAL A 138 33.46 -21.92 9.16
C VAL A 138 34.80 -21.85 9.88
N LYS A 139 35.72 -22.74 9.50
CA LYS A 139 37.12 -22.73 9.93
C LYS A 139 38.02 -23.00 8.73
N ASN A 140 39.03 -22.17 8.51
CA ASN A 140 39.92 -22.28 7.36
C ASN A 140 39.14 -22.43 6.03
N ARG A 141 38.12 -21.59 5.83
CA ARG A 141 37.19 -21.60 4.68
C ARG A 141 36.33 -22.86 4.52
N THR A 142 36.39 -23.81 5.46
CA THR A 142 35.69 -25.08 5.38
C THR A 142 34.57 -25.14 6.41
N PHE A 143 33.44 -25.73 6.02
CA PHE A 143 32.29 -25.96 6.90
C PHE A 143 31.59 -27.27 6.52
N SER A 144 30.84 -27.83 7.47
CA SER A 144 30.18 -29.12 7.29
C SER A 144 28.69 -28.98 6.96
N ILE A 145 28.26 -29.63 5.88
CA ILE A 145 26.87 -29.80 5.46
C ILE A 145 26.29 -31.15 5.92
N LYS A 146 26.96 -31.86 6.84
CA LYS A 146 26.42 -33.08 7.44
C LYS A 146 24.99 -32.86 7.97
N ASP A 147 24.16 -33.88 7.87
CA ASP A 147 22.74 -33.88 8.31
C ASP A 147 21.88 -32.84 7.56
N THR A 148 22.22 -32.60 6.29
CA THR A 148 21.41 -31.78 5.37
C THR A 148 21.12 -32.58 4.09
N ASP A 149 20.13 -32.16 3.33
CA ASP A 149 19.82 -32.71 2.01
C ASP A 149 20.63 -32.05 0.89
N LEU A 150 21.73 -31.34 1.21
CA LEU A 150 22.60 -30.68 0.22
C LEU A 150 23.49 -31.70 -0.50
N HIS A 151 23.59 -31.55 -1.82
CA HIS A 151 24.38 -32.44 -2.67
C HIS A 151 25.29 -31.67 -3.63
N THR A 152 26.23 -32.38 -4.25
CA THR A 152 27.04 -31.85 -5.35
C THR A 152 26.12 -31.28 -6.45
N GLY A 153 26.43 -30.08 -6.92
CA GLY A 153 25.64 -29.35 -7.92
C GLY A 153 24.69 -28.30 -7.34
N ASP A 154 24.29 -28.42 -6.06
CA ASP A 154 23.47 -27.42 -5.38
C ASP A 154 24.19 -26.07 -5.33
N GLY A 155 23.44 -24.99 -5.58
CA GLY A 155 23.89 -23.64 -5.32
C GLY A 155 23.60 -23.26 -3.88
N ILE A 156 24.60 -22.75 -3.18
CA ILE A 156 24.49 -22.29 -1.80
C ILE A 156 24.91 -20.83 -1.66
N SER A 157 24.46 -20.18 -0.59
CA SER A 157 24.94 -18.86 -0.19
C SER A 157 25.06 -18.75 1.32
N LEU A 158 26.10 -18.02 1.75
CA LEU A 158 26.39 -17.74 3.15
C LEU A 158 26.05 -16.29 3.45
N PHE A 159 25.37 -16.09 4.56
CA PHE A 159 24.98 -14.77 5.06
C PHE A 159 25.49 -14.55 6.49
N ASP A 160 25.84 -13.30 6.77
CA ASP A 160 26.06 -12.80 8.13
C ASP A 160 25.05 -11.66 8.37
N GLY A 161 24.04 -11.92 9.20
CA GLY A 161 22.92 -11.01 9.39
C GLY A 161 22.18 -10.70 8.07
N ASP A 162 22.17 -9.43 7.66
CA ASP A 162 21.55 -8.98 6.41
C ASP A 162 22.47 -9.15 5.17
N MET A 163 23.79 -9.32 5.39
CA MET A 163 24.82 -9.26 4.37
C MET A 163 25.10 -10.61 3.71
N LYS A 164 25.07 -10.65 2.38
CA LYS A 164 25.52 -11.82 1.61
C LYS A 164 27.05 -11.84 1.52
N ILE A 165 27.67 -12.84 2.14
CA ILE A 165 29.13 -12.99 2.12
C ILE A 165 29.61 -13.59 0.79
N GLY A 166 28.83 -14.54 0.24
CA GLY A 166 29.09 -15.09 -1.07
C GLY A 166 28.20 -16.29 -1.38
N GLY A 167 28.25 -16.75 -2.63
CA GLY A 167 27.51 -17.93 -3.07
C GLY A 167 28.25 -18.68 -4.17
N PHE A 168 28.10 -20.00 -4.18
CA PHE A 168 28.81 -20.89 -5.07
C PHE A 168 28.07 -22.23 -5.19
N LYS A 169 28.43 -23.03 -6.19
CA LYS A 169 27.93 -24.40 -6.33
C LYS A 169 28.82 -25.37 -5.54
N ILE A 170 28.21 -26.35 -4.88
CA ILE A 170 28.94 -27.43 -4.21
C ILE A 170 29.55 -28.33 -5.27
N LEU A 171 30.87 -28.48 -5.26
CA LEU A 171 31.60 -29.30 -6.23
C LEU A 171 32.13 -30.61 -5.63
N THR A 172 32.14 -30.73 -4.30
CA THR A 172 32.65 -31.90 -3.58
C THR A 172 31.52 -32.89 -3.30
N SER A 173 31.85 -34.19 -3.32
CA SER A 173 30.92 -35.29 -3.02
C SER A 173 30.88 -35.69 -1.53
N GLY A 174 31.57 -34.93 -0.68
CA GLY A 174 31.63 -35.15 0.77
C GLY A 174 30.81 -34.15 1.58
N THR A 175 30.74 -34.36 2.89
CA THR A 175 30.00 -33.47 3.81
C THR A 175 30.75 -32.20 4.16
N ASP A 176 32.05 -32.12 3.87
CA ASP A 176 32.84 -30.93 4.12
C ASP A 176 33.01 -30.12 2.83
N VAL A 177 32.61 -28.86 2.91
CA VAL A 177 32.56 -27.94 1.78
C VAL A 177 33.57 -26.81 2.04
N THR A 178 34.47 -26.61 1.10
CA THR A 178 35.44 -25.51 1.14
C THR A 178 34.95 -24.37 0.25
N SER A 179 34.86 -23.16 0.81
CA SER A 179 34.51 -21.96 0.05
C SER A 179 35.58 -21.63 -1.00
N PRO A 180 35.21 -21.33 -2.26
CA PRO A 180 36.17 -21.00 -3.32
C PRO A 180 36.75 -19.59 -3.19
N PHE A 181 36.16 -18.74 -2.35
CA PHE A 181 36.66 -17.39 -2.05
C PHE A 181 37.20 -17.30 -0.62
N LYS A 182 37.86 -16.16 -0.30
CA LYS A 182 38.31 -15.87 1.06
C LYS A 182 37.10 -15.73 1.98
N LEU A 183 37.04 -16.56 3.01
CA LEU A 183 35.96 -16.58 3.98
C LEU A 183 36.59 -16.59 5.37
N GLN A 184 36.20 -15.64 6.21
CA GLN A 184 36.72 -15.54 7.57
C GLN A 184 36.16 -16.66 8.44
N ASP A 185 36.90 -17.00 9.49
CA ASP A 185 36.43 -17.94 10.49
C ASP A 185 35.29 -17.30 11.30
N GLY A 186 34.20 -18.03 11.49
CA GLY A 186 32.98 -17.45 12.06
C GLY A 186 31.76 -18.34 11.93
N SER A 187 30.59 -17.79 12.25
CA SER A 187 29.30 -18.47 12.08
C SER A 187 28.46 -17.75 11.04
N TYR A 188 27.89 -18.50 10.10
CA TYR A 188 27.12 -17.96 8.98
C TYR A 188 25.84 -18.73 8.78
N ASP A 189 24.81 -18.07 8.27
CA ASP A 189 23.57 -18.73 7.85
C ASP A 189 23.74 -19.28 6.42
N LEU A 190 23.50 -20.58 6.26
CA LEU A 190 23.61 -21.29 4.98
C LEU A 190 22.24 -21.46 4.35
N TYR A 191 22.13 -21.02 3.09
CA TYR A 191 20.92 -21.16 2.28
C TYR A 191 21.19 -21.94 1.00
N ARG A 192 20.25 -22.78 0.55
CA ARG A 192 20.20 -23.32 -0.82
C ARG A 192 19.56 -22.29 -1.74
N THR A 193 20.33 -21.78 -2.70
CA THR A 193 19.90 -20.77 -3.67
C THR A 193 19.62 -21.33 -5.06
N TYR A 194 20.04 -22.57 -5.33
CA TYR A 194 19.71 -23.30 -6.54
C TYR A 194 19.71 -24.80 -6.28
N ASP A 195 18.71 -25.46 -6.85
CA ASP A 195 18.53 -26.91 -6.82
C ASP A 195 18.61 -27.43 -8.27
N PRO A 196 19.52 -28.36 -8.61
CA PRO A 196 19.67 -28.87 -9.97
C PRO A 196 18.38 -29.43 -10.58
N ARG A 197 17.46 -29.94 -9.75
CA ARG A 197 16.14 -30.45 -10.19
C ARG A 197 15.26 -29.36 -10.79
N ILE A 198 15.55 -28.08 -10.54
CA ILE A 198 14.88 -26.96 -11.22
C ILE A 198 15.12 -27.02 -12.74
N ASP A 199 16.27 -27.52 -13.19
CA ASP A 199 16.53 -27.59 -14.62
C ASP A 199 15.72 -28.69 -15.30
N GLU A 200 15.39 -29.78 -14.60
CA GLU A 200 14.40 -30.76 -15.06
C GLU A 200 13.03 -30.11 -15.27
N VAL A 201 12.62 -29.25 -14.34
CA VAL A 201 11.37 -28.47 -14.45
C VAL A 201 11.41 -27.53 -15.65
N LYS A 202 12.52 -26.79 -15.85
CA LYS A 202 12.67 -25.92 -17.03
C LYS A 202 12.63 -26.70 -18.33
N ASN A 203 13.27 -27.87 -18.37
CA ASN A 203 13.26 -28.74 -19.55
C ASN A 203 11.84 -29.25 -19.86
N LEU A 204 11.05 -29.59 -18.83
CA LEU A 204 9.65 -29.97 -18.96
C LEU A 204 8.79 -28.81 -19.51
N ILE A 205 8.99 -27.59 -18.99
CA ILE A 205 8.28 -26.39 -19.48
C ILE A 205 8.67 -26.08 -20.93
N GLY A 206 9.92 -26.38 -21.31
CA GLY A 206 10.46 -26.10 -22.62
C GLY A 206 10.75 -24.61 -22.82
N ARG A 207 10.44 -24.09 -24.01
CA ARG A 207 10.61 -22.67 -24.36
C ARG A 207 9.24 -22.00 -24.42
N PRO A 208 8.78 -21.37 -23.33
CA PRO A 208 7.52 -20.65 -23.36
C PRO A 208 7.60 -19.51 -24.38
N PRO A 209 6.49 -19.18 -25.05
CA PRO A 209 6.46 -18.10 -26.02
C PRO A 209 6.86 -16.79 -25.34
N LYS A 210 7.87 -16.11 -25.89
CA LYS A 210 8.20 -14.74 -25.47
C LYS A 210 7.09 -13.83 -25.95
N LEU A 211 6.33 -13.27 -25.02
CA LEU A 211 5.40 -12.19 -25.32
C LEU A 211 6.25 -10.98 -25.76
N THR A 212 6.32 -10.72 -27.07
CA THR A 212 7.13 -9.64 -27.63
C THR A 212 6.54 -8.25 -27.34
N GLY A 213 5.33 -8.20 -26.80
CA GLY A 213 4.56 -6.95 -26.66
C GLY A 213 3.87 -6.53 -27.96
N ASP A 214 4.17 -7.18 -29.10
CA ASP A 214 3.58 -6.90 -30.41
C ASP A 214 2.15 -7.45 -30.57
N THR A 215 1.49 -7.80 -29.47
CA THR A 215 0.08 -8.16 -29.50
C THR A 215 -0.68 -6.96 -30.07
N LYS A 216 -1.12 -7.07 -31.32
CA LYS A 216 -1.98 -6.07 -31.96
C LYS A 216 -3.28 -5.98 -31.17
N ARG A 217 -3.33 -5.09 -30.20
CA ARG A 217 -4.56 -4.77 -29.49
C ARG A 217 -5.41 -3.94 -30.44
N SER A 218 -6.60 -4.42 -30.75
CA SER A 218 -7.62 -3.60 -31.41
C SER A 218 -7.85 -2.37 -30.53
N LYS A 219 -7.58 -1.18 -31.07
CA LYS A 219 -7.90 0.06 -30.37
C LYS A 219 -9.42 0.15 -30.27
N VAL A 220 -9.97 -0.09 -29.09
CA VAL A 220 -11.38 0.20 -28.81
C VAL A 220 -11.51 1.72 -28.75
N LYS A 221 -12.27 2.31 -29.68
CA LYS A 221 -12.64 3.72 -29.60
C LYS A 221 -13.72 3.84 -28.53
N VAL A 222 -13.36 4.33 -27.36
CA VAL A 222 -14.33 4.68 -26.32
C VAL A 222 -14.71 6.14 -26.50
N SER A 223 -16.00 6.43 -26.65
CA SER A 223 -16.49 7.81 -26.71
C SER A 223 -16.33 8.46 -25.34
N SER A 224 -15.70 9.62 -25.28
CA SER A 224 -15.57 10.42 -24.06
C SER A 224 -15.68 11.90 -24.45
N PRO A 225 -16.90 12.35 -24.79
CA PRO A 225 -17.13 13.72 -25.21
C PRO A 225 -16.81 14.67 -24.06
N LYS A 226 -16.34 15.87 -24.40
CA LYS A 226 -16.23 16.92 -23.41
C LYS A 226 -17.62 17.39 -23.02
N ILE A 227 -17.78 17.71 -21.74
CA ILE A 227 -19.02 18.26 -21.20
C ILE A 227 -18.83 19.71 -20.81
N GLU A 228 -19.92 20.46 -20.83
CA GLU A 228 -19.95 21.81 -20.26
C GLU A 228 -20.32 21.71 -18.78
N ARG A 229 -19.54 22.36 -17.92
CA ARG A 229 -19.76 22.39 -16.46
C ARG A 229 -20.15 23.78 -16.01
N ALA A 230 -21.08 23.85 -15.07
CA ALA A 230 -21.42 25.10 -14.40
C ALA A 230 -20.21 25.61 -13.60
N LYS A 231 -19.90 26.90 -13.75
CA LYS A 231 -18.82 27.56 -13.00
C LYS A 231 -19.36 28.10 -11.69
N ASN A 232 -19.50 27.21 -10.71
CA ASN A 232 -19.86 27.59 -9.35
C ASN A 232 -18.59 27.78 -8.50
N PRO A 233 -18.60 28.67 -7.49
CA PRO A 233 -17.52 28.73 -6.51
C PRO A 233 -17.30 27.36 -5.86
N SER A 234 -16.03 26.99 -5.67
CA SER A 234 -15.68 25.71 -5.03
C SER A 234 -16.02 25.75 -3.54
N LYS A 235 -16.54 24.63 -3.02
CA LYS A 235 -16.82 24.46 -1.59
C LYS A 235 -15.58 24.07 -0.79
N LEU A 236 -15.50 24.49 0.47
CA LEU A 236 -14.47 24.06 1.42
C LEU A 236 -14.94 22.87 2.27
N SER A 237 -14.29 21.72 2.09
CA SER A 237 -14.54 20.51 2.85
C SER A 237 -13.38 20.21 3.80
N PHE A 238 -13.65 20.16 5.11
CA PHE A 238 -12.64 19.96 6.14
C PHE A 238 -12.69 18.55 6.72
N TYR A 239 -11.57 17.85 6.78
CA TYR A 239 -11.45 16.57 7.47
C TYR A 239 -10.96 16.81 8.90
N VAL A 240 -11.68 16.32 9.90
CA VAL A 240 -11.40 16.59 11.32
C VAL A 240 -11.69 15.35 12.21
N SER A 241 -10.96 15.23 13.32
CA SER A 241 -11.06 14.06 14.22
C SER A 241 -11.54 14.40 15.64
N THR A 242 -11.67 15.68 15.97
CA THR A 242 -12.02 16.12 17.33
C THR A 242 -13.03 17.24 17.30
N LEU A 243 -13.88 17.31 18.33
CA LEU A 243 -14.86 18.38 18.49
C LEU A 243 -14.19 19.76 18.60
N LYS A 244 -13.01 19.82 19.23
CA LYS A 244 -12.24 21.07 19.34
C LYS A 244 -11.85 21.64 17.98
N ILE A 245 -11.34 20.80 17.07
CA ILE A 245 -11.00 21.25 15.71
C ILE A 245 -12.27 21.52 14.92
N LEU A 246 -13.33 20.70 15.08
CA LEU A 246 -14.64 20.96 14.47
C LEU A 246 -15.14 22.38 14.76
N ASP A 247 -15.13 22.82 16.02
CA ASP A 247 -15.61 24.14 16.42
C ASP A 247 -14.81 25.28 15.75
N ILE A 248 -13.51 25.07 15.54
CA ILE A 248 -12.62 26.04 14.88
C ILE A 248 -12.91 26.14 13.39
N VAL A 249 -13.12 25.01 12.72
CA VAL A 249 -13.31 24.97 11.26
C VAL A 249 -14.73 25.34 10.84
N MET A 250 -15.72 25.11 11.71
CA MET A 250 -17.15 25.23 11.38
C MET A 250 -17.56 26.60 10.80
N PRO A 251 -17.06 27.76 11.29
CA PRO A 251 -17.39 29.06 10.68
C PRO A 251 -16.90 29.24 9.23
N TYR A 252 -15.95 28.41 8.79
CA TYR A 252 -15.30 28.51 7.48
C TYR A 252 -15.74 27.40 6.51
N ALA A 253 -16.35 26.34 7.02
CA ALA A 253 -16.64 25.12 6.29
C ALA A 253 -17.98 25.18 5.56
N ASP A 254 -18.03 24.68 4.32
CA ASP A 254 -19.28 24.24 3.70
C ASP A 254 -19.63 22.81 4.14
N ARG A 255 -18.59 22.01 4.41
CA ARG A 255 -18.70 20.61 4.80
C ARG A 255 -17.60 20.18 5.75
N ILE A 256 -17.94 19.27 6.63
CA ILE A 256 -17.04 18.59 7.56
C ILE A 256 -17.13 17.07 7.33
N TYR A 257 -16.01 16.43 7.07
CA TYR A 257 -15.85 14.98 7.16
C TYR A 257 -15.28 14.65 8.55
N TYR A 258 -16.09 14.03 9.41
CA TYR A 258 -15.72 13.77 10.81
C TYR A 258 -15.35 12.30 11.02
N ASP A 259 -14.11 12.02 11.44
CA ASP A 259 -13.60 10.64 11.69
C ASP A 259 -13.37 10.31 13.18
N GLY A 260 -13.81 11.20 14.07
CA GLY A 260 -13.74 11.01 15.52
C GLY A 260 -14.79 10.03 16.04
N LYS A 261 -14.61 9.59 17.29
CA LYS A 261 -15.54 8.67 17.96
C LYS A 261 -16.87 9.31 18.36
N ASP A 262 -16.86 10.63 18.56
CA ASP A 262 -17.98 11.41 19.09
C ASP A 262 -18.84 11.98 17.94
N PHE A 263 -19.16 11.15 16.93
CA PHE A 263 -19.83 11.60 15.70
C PHE A 263 -21.20 12.20 15.98
N ASP A 264 -22.01 11.61 16.86
CA ASP A 264 -23.36 12.12 17.15
C ASP A 264 -23.32 13.55 17.72
N GLU A 265 -22.32 13.85 18.55
CA GLU A 265 -22.12 15.19 19.09
C GLU A 265 -21.63 16.15 18.00
N ALA A 266 -20.70 15.71 17.14
CA ALA A 266 -20.25 16.49 15.99
C ALA A 266 -21.41 16.83 15.04
N PHE A 267 -22.26 15.85 14.74
CA PHE A 267 -23.43 15.99 13.89
C PHE A 267 -24.45 16.96 14.49
N ALA A 268 -24.71 16.86 15.80
CA ALA A 268 -25.58 17.78 16.52
C ALA A 268 -25.07 19.23 16.47
N ARG A 269 -23.76 19.46 16.58
CA ARG A 269 -23.15 20.80 16.51
C ARG A 269 -23.28 21.44 15.13
N CYS A 270 -23.23 20.65 14.06
CA CYS A 270 -23.42 21.15 12.70
C CYS A 270 -24.90 21.40 12.35
N LYS A 271 -25.84 20.83 13.11
CA LYS A 271 -27.27 20.96 12.83
C LYS A 271 -27.73 22.41 12.96
N GLY A 272 -28.35 22.95 11.92
CA GLY A 272 -28.88 24.32 11.90
C GLY A 272 -27.84 25.42 11.62
N THR A 273 -26.56 25.08 11.42
CA THR A 273 -25.51 26.06 11.08
C THR A 273 -25.34 26.26 9.58
N GLY A 274 -25.94 25.39 8.76
CA GLY A 274 -25.74 25.35 7.31
C GLY A 274 -24.52 24.54 6.85
N VAL A 275 -23.71 24.05 7.79
CA VAL A 275 -22.54 23.20 7.51
C VAL A 275 -22.96 21.74 7.41
N GLU A 276 -22.62 21.09 6.30
CA GLU A 276 -22.89 19.66 6.14
C GLU A 276 -21.92 18.81 6.97
N CYS A 277 -22.42 17.94 7.84
CA CYS A 277 -21.59 16.98 8.59
C CYS A 277 -21.72 15.58 7.98
N VAL A 278 -20.58 15.01 7.57
CA VAL A 278 -20.49 13.72 6.89
C VAL A 278 -19.69 12.75 7.74
N MET A 279 -20.24 11.55 7.98
CA MET A 279 -19.56 10.50 8.72
C MET A 279 -18.41 9.95 7.88
N TYR A 280 -17.19 10.10 8.37
CA TYR A 280 -16.01 9.49 7.77
C TYR A 280 -15.87 8.06 8.28
N LEU A 281 -16.10 7.08 7.40
CA LEU A 281 -16.03 5.68 7.80
C LEU A 281 -14.58 5.29 8.14
N PRO A 282 -14.37 4.30 9.00
CA PRO A 282 -13.08 3.63 9.08
C PRO A 282 -12.70 3.13 7.68
N ARG A 283 -11.42 3.27 7.30
CA ARG A 283 -10.89 2.84 5.99
C ARG A 283 -11.36 1.44 5.61
N PHE A 284 -11.42 0.60 6.64
CA PHE A 284 -11.70 -0.81 6.53
C PHE A 284 -12.94 -1.31 7.31
N SER A 285 -13.94 -0.46 7.55
CA SER A 285 -15.21 -0.93 8.14
C SER A 285 -16.06 -1.75 7.16
N TYR A 286 -17.01 -2.52 7.71
CA TYR A 286 -18.14 -3.09 6.98
C TYR A 286 -19.47 -2.43 7.44
N LYS A 287 -20.59 -3.16 7.40
CA LYS A 287 -21.94 -2.67 7.68
C LYS A 287 -22.13 -2.15 9.13
N GLU A 288 -21.35 -2.65 10.08
CA GLU A 288 -21.50 -2.33 11.51
C GLU A 288 -21.24 -0.85 11.83
N ASP A 289 -20.38 -0.18 11.07
CA ASP A 289 -20.07 1.25 11.26
C ASP A 289 -20.97 2.18 10.41
N ILE A 290 -21.91 1.63 9.64
CA ILE A 290 -22.84 2.41 8.81
C ILE A 290 -24.10 2.69 9.63
N PRO A 291 -24.49 3.97 9.83
CA PRO A 291 -25.65 4.31 10.61
C PRO A 291 -26.94 3.80 9.96
N GLU A 292 -27.94 3.47 10.78
CA GLU A 292 -29.26 3.07 10.27
C GLU A 292 -30.03 4.26 9.66
N ASP A 293 -29.84 5.46 10.24
CA ASP A 293 -30.41 6.71 9.76
C ASP A 293 -29.86 7.09 8.38
N LYS A 294 -30.72 7.00 7.36
CA LYS A 294 -30.38 7.26 5.95
C LYS A 294 -30.12 8.73 5.63
N ASP A 295 -30.52 9.64 6.52
CA ASP A 295 -30.26 11.07 6.35
C ASP A 295 -28.80 11.44 6.68
N ILE A 296 -28.08 10.57 7.39
CA ILE A 296 -26.66 10.78 7.69
C ILE A 296 -25.83 10.49 6.43
N PRO A 297 -25.13 11.51 5.85
CA PRO A 297 -24.26 11.29 4.72
C PRO A 297 -22.95 10.61 5.14
N ILE A 298 -22.37 9.84 4.22
CA ILE A 298 -21.26 8.93 4.52
C ILE A 298 -20.12 9.15 3.54
N MET A 299 -18.88 9.20 4.04
CA MET A 299 -17.67 9.17 3.23
C MET A 299 -17.12 7.74 3.20
N ALA A 300 -17.12 7.15 2.00
CA ALA A 300 -16.67 5.80 1.71
C ALA A 300 -15.24 5.76 1.16
N HIS A 301 -14.61 4.62 1.40
CA HIS A 301 -13.18 4.38 1.19
C HIS A 301 -12.90 3.29 0.16
N ASN A 302 -13.90 2.46 -0.14
CA ASN A 302 -13.82 1.36 -1.08
C ASN A 302 -15.24 1.03 -1.61
N ILE A 303 -15.31 0.25 -2.69
CA ILE A 303 -16.58 -0.11 -3.35
C ILE A 303 -17.49 -0.93 -2.42
N GLY A 304 -16.93 -1.75 -1.53
CA GLY A 304 -17.72 -2.52 -0.57
C GLY A 304 -18.51 -1.64 0.40
N GLN A 305 -17.93 -0.52 0.82
CA GLN A 305 -18.62 0.48 1.63
C GLN A 305 -19.65 1.26 0.83
N VAL A 306 -19.36 1.61 -0.43
CA VAL A 306 -20.34 2.25 -1.33
C VAL A 306 -21.58 1.36 -1.47
N GLU A 307 -21.38 0.06 -1.68
CA GLU A 307 -22.46 -0.91 -1.78
C GLU A 307 -23.24 -1.04 -0.45
N ALA A 308 -22.54 -1.13 0.68
CA ALA A 308 -23.17 -1.27 1.99
C ALA A 308 -23.92 0.00 2.43
N ALA A 309 -23.51 1.18 1.95
CA ALA A 309 -24.11 2.48 2.23
C ALA A 309 -25.23 2.87 1.24
N LYS A 310 -25.74 1.93 0.43
CA LYS A 310 -26.89 2.18 -0.45
C LYS A 310 -28.07 2.80 0.32
N GLY A 311 -28.64 3.84 -0.27
CA GLY A 311 -29.71 4.64 0.32
C GLY A 311 -29.23 5.87 1.11
N HIS A 312 -27.95 5.95 1.47
CA HIS A 312 -27.37 7.19 2.01
C HIS A 312 -26.87 8.09 0.87
N ARG A 313 -26.64 9.37 1.20
CA ARG A 313 -25.81 10.25 0.37
C ARG A 313 -24.34 9.88 0.57
N VAL A 314 -23.72 9.26 -0.43
CA VAL A 314 -22.35 8.73 -0.36
C VAL A 314 -21.34 9.66 -1.03
N TYR A 315 -20.28 9.99 -0.29
CA TYR A 315 -19.08 10.68 -0.74
C TYR A 315 -17.96 9.66 -0.96
N GLY A 316 -17.18 9.82 -2.03
CA GLY A 316 -16.01 8.98 -2.29
C GLY A 316 -14.72 9.68 -1.88
N SER A 317 -13.93 9.07 -1.00
CA SER A 317 -12.60 9.59 -0.66
C SER A 317 -11.58 9.38 -1.78
N TYR A 318 -10.44 10.08 -1.72
CA TYR A 318 -9.36 9.97 -2.71
C TYR A 318 -8.80 8.56 -2.86
N PHE A 319 -9.04 7.74 -1.85
CA PHE A 319 -8.60 6.37 -1.82
C PHE A 319 -9.49 5.37 -2.59
N ILE A 320 -10.69 5.77 -3.02
CA ILE A 320 -11.42 4.99 -4.04
C ILE A 320 -10.65 5.02 -5.37
N ASN A 321 -9.67 5.95 -5.47
CA ASN A 321 -8.61 5.95 -6.47
C ASN A 321 -9.13 6.24 -7.89
N MET A 322 -9.92 7.29 -8.00
CA MET A 322 -10.45 7.79 -9.27
C MET A 322 -9.33 8.45 -10.08
N PHE A 323 -8.99 7.84 -11.23
CA PHE A 323 -7.94 8.30 -12.15
C PHE A 323 -8.46 8.79 -13.51
N ASN A 324 -9.71 8.53 -13.85
CA ASN A 324 -10.26 8.80 -15.18
C ASN A 324 -11.76 9.14 -15.11
N SER A 325 -12.30 9.66 -16.22
CA SER A 325 -13.68 10.12 -16.34
C SER A 325 -14.71 9.00 -16.55
N PHE A 326 -14.31 7.73 -16.68
CA PHE A 326 -15.23 6.58 -16.74
C PHE A 326 -15.57 6.02 -15.36
N PHE A 327 -15.10 6.68 -14.30
CA PHE A 327 -15.45 6.32 -12.94
C PHE A 327 -16.98 6.37 -12.76
N PRO A 328 -17.60 5.40 -12.06
CA PRO A 328 -19.05 5.39 -11.87
C PRO A 328 -19.55 6.67 -11.19
N ASN A 329 -20.56 7.31 -11.80
CA ASN A 329 -21.15 8.54 -11.29
C ASN A 329 -22.34 8.27 -10.34
N ASP A 330 -22.19 7.26 -9.48
CA ASP A 330 -23.22 6.86 -8.51
C ASP A 330 -23.02 7.52 -7.13
N LEU A 331 -21.94 8.30 -6.98
CA LEU A 331 -21.58 9.00 -5.76
C LEU A 331 -22.02 10.47 -5.81
N HIS A 332 -22.38 11.03 -4.66
CA HIS A 332 -22.76 12.45 -4.58
C HIS A 332 -21.61 13.38 -4.96
N GLN A 333 -20.39 13.02 -4.57
CA GLN A 333 -19.15 13.70 -4.93
C GLN A 333 -17.98 12.72 -4.72
N THR A 334 -16.99 12.78 -5.59
CA THR A 334 -15.79 11.92 -5.54
C THR A 334 -14.53 12.77 -5.41
N THR A 335 -13.72 12.53 -4.39
CA THR A 335 -12.39 13.10 -4.30
C THR A 335 -11.47 12.39 -5.30
N LEU A 336 -10.84 13.16 -6.18
CA LEU A 336 -9.91 12.65 -7.17
C LEU A 336 -8.66 12.06 -6.52
N SER A 337 -8.01 11.11 -7.20
CA SER A 337 -6.74 10.57 -6.73
C SER A 337 -5.71 11.70 -6.60
N VAL A 338 -5.01 11.73 -5.46
CA VAL A 338 -3.91 12.68 -5.17
C VAL A 338 -2.67 12.44 -6.03
N GLU A 339 -2.70 11.40 -6.87
CA GLU A 339 -1.68 11.08 -7.86
C GLU A 339 -1.91 11.79 -9.20
N LEU A 340 -3.03 12.49 -9.40
CA LEU A 340 -3.30 13.19 -10.65
C LEU A 340 -2.51 14.51 -10.74
N SER A 341 -1.89 14.74 -11.89
CA SER A 341 -1.33 16.03 -12.26
C SER A 341 -2.42 17.06 -12.61
N LYS A 342 -2.05 18.35 -12.65
CA LYS A 342 -2.91 19.43 -13.15
C LYS A 342 -3.55 19.10 -14.50
N ALA A 343 -2.76 18.56 -15.43
CA ALA A 343 -3.24 18.23 -16.77
C ALA A 343 -4.25 17.07 -16.75
N GLU A 344 -3.97 16.03 -15.97
CA GLU A 344 -4.88 14.88 -15.82
C GLU A 344 -6.18 15.29 -15.08
N ILE A 345 -6.11 16.12 -14.03
CA ILE A 345 -7.28 16.66 -13.34
C ILE A 345 -8.18 17.39 -14.33
N LYS A 346 -7.62 18.32 -15.12
CA LYS A 346 -8.38 19.06 -16.15
C LYS A 346 -8.99 18.14 -17.20
N ASP A 347 -8.25 17.11 -17.62
CA ASP A 347 -8.73 16.13 -18.60
C ASP A 347 -9.93 15.34 -18.06
N VAL A 348 -9.82 14.80 -16.84
CA VAL A 348 -10.89 14.05 -16.14
C VAL A 348 -12.13 14.93 -15.98
N ILE A 349 -11.98 16.13 -15.41
CA ILE A 349 -13.11 17.01 -15.09
C ILE A 349 -13.84 17.44 -16.37
N SER A 350 -13.12 17.67 -17.47
CA SER A 350 -13.75 18.08 -18.73
C SER A 350 -14.64 17.00 -19.37
N ARG A 351 -14.66 15.77 -18.84
CA ARG A 351 -15.40 14.62 -19.39
C ARG A 351 -16.23 13.85 -18.37
N TYR A 352 -16.09 14.16 -17.07
CA TYR A 352 -16.83 13.54 -15.99
C TYR A 352 -17.94 14.47 -15.54
N ASP A 353 -19.19 14.01 -15.50
CA ASP A 353 -20.39 14.82 -15.20
C ASP A 353 -20.75 14.89 -13.71
N GLY A 354 -20.13 14.04 -12.88
CA GLY A 354 -20.27 14.10 -11.42
C GLY A 354 -19.52 15.25 -10.76
N LYS A 355 -19.77 15.43 -9.46
CA LYS A 355 -19.04 16.40 -8.62
C LYS A 355 -17.69 15.85 -8.19
N VAL A 356 -16.66 16.69 -8.24
CA VAL A 356 -15.29 16.31 -7.89
C VAL A 356 -14.71 17.16 -6.78
N GLU A 357 -13.95 16.52 -5.90
CA GLU A 357 -13.13 17.19 -4.90
C GLU A 357 -11.66 16.97 -5.18
N VAL A 358 -10.81 17.96 -4.89
CA VAL A 358 -9.36 17.83 -4.94
C VAL A 358 -8.81 18.11 -3.55
N MET A 359 -7.95 17.22 -3.03
CA MET A 359 -7.19 17.51 -1.81
C MET A 359 -6.23 18.66 -2.09
N VAL A 360 -6.30 19.72 -1.28
CA VAL A 360 -5.46 20.92 -1.44
C VAL A 360 -4.60 21.21 -0.22
N PHE A 361 -4.88 20.56 0.92
CA PHE A 361 -4.08 20.69 2.12
C PHE A 361 -4.07 19.42 2.97
N GLY A 362 -2.93 19.15 3.61
CA GLY A 362 -2.80 18.21 4.72
C GLY A 362 -1.79 17.09 4.48
N ARG A 363 -1.66 16.19 5.47
CA ARG A 363 -0.75 15.04 5.36
C ARG A 363 -1.44 13.88 4.68
N LEU A 364 -0.94 13.53 3.49
CA LEU A 364 -1.42 12.36 2.77
C LEU A 364 -1.03 11.08 3.51
N GLU A 365 -1.97 10.14 3.62
CA GLU A 365 -1.69 8.79 4.09
C GLU A 365 -0.99 7.99 2.98
N LEU A 366 0.20 7.49 3.26
CA LEU A 366 1.00 6.74 2.29
C LEU A 366 0.68 5.25 2.28
N MET A 367 0.42 4.69 3.46
CA MET A 367 0.27 3.26 3.66
C MET A 367 -0.48 2.97 4.95
N ILE A 368 -1.24 1.89 4.94
CA ILE A 368 -1.90 1.30 6.10
C ILE A 368 -1.44 -0.15 6.28
N THR A 369 -1.25 -0.58 7.52
CA THR A 369 -0.87 -1.96 7.87
C THR A 369 -1.55 -2.40 9.16
N ARG A 370 -1.72 -3.71 9.36
CA ARG A 370 -2.14 -4.28 10.65
C ARG A 370 -0.97 -4.88 11.43
N ASP A 371 0.27 -4.69 10.96
CA ASP A 371 1.46 -5.19 11.64
C ASP A 371 1.49 -4.72 13.10
N PRO A 372 1.41 -5.62 14.10
CA PRO A 372 1.37 -5.24 15.51
C PRO A 372 2.69 -4.64 16.01
N HIS A 373 3.80 -4.90 15.32
CA HIS A 373 5.11 -4.43 15.75
C HIS A 373 5.36 -2.95 15.42
N LEU A 374 4.67 -2.38 14.43
CA LEU A 374 4.76 -0.95 14.10
C LEU A 374 3.97 -0.08 15.08
N LYS A 375 4.71 0.58 15.98
CA LYS A 375 4.21 1.44 17.05
C LYS A 375 3.94 2.88 16.57
N ASN A 376 3.23 3.63 17.40
CA ASN A 376 3.09 5.08 17.25
C ASN A 376 4.45 5.76 17.32
N GLY A 377 4.65 6.83 16.56
CA GLY A 377 5.90 7.59 16.54
C GLY A 377 6.25 8.01 15.12
N THR A 378 7.49 7.76 14.72
CA THR A 378 7.96 8.04 13.36
C THR A 378 8.80 6.90 12.83
N ILE A 379 8.88 6.81 11.50
CA ILE A 379 9.90 6.02 10.80
C ILE A 379 10.73 6.94 9.92
N LYS A 380 12.02 6.70 9.82
CA LYS A 380 12.96 7.48 9.00
C LYS A 380 13.55 6.61 7.91
N ASP A 381 13.57 7.10 6.67
CA ASP A 381 14.20 6.38 5.56
C ASP A 381 15.71 6.68 5.42
N ASP A 382 16.35 5.99 4.48
CA ASP A 382 17.76 6.13 4.13
C ASP A 382 18.16 7.52 3.61
N LYS A 383 17.18 8.33 3.20
CA LYS A 383 17.37 9.72 2.73
C LYS A 383 17.13 10.75 3.82
N GLY A 384 16.71 10.31 5.01
CA GLY A 384 16.44 11.17 6.16
C GLY A 384 15.03 11.74 6.22
N TYR A 385 14.12 11.33 5.34
CA TYR A 385 12.71 11.70 5.45
C TYR A 385 12.07 11.01 6.65
N VAL A 386 11.30 11.76 7.44
CA VAL A 386 10.64 11.29 8.65
C VAL A 386 9.13 11.20 8.41
N PHE A 387 8.60 9.98 8.47
CA PHE A 387 7.20 9.66 8.23
C PHE A 387 6.49 9.44 9.56
N PRO A 388 5.46 10.23 9.91
CA PRO A 388 4.67 9.99 11.10
C PRO A 388 3.90 8.69 11.02
N VAL A 389 3.80 8.00 12.15
CA VAL A 389 3.11 6.72 12.27
C VAL A 389 2.16 6.78 13.46
N TYR A 390 0.92 6.34 13.25
CA TYR A 390 -0.03 6.18 14.34
C TYR A 390 -0.90 4.94 14.14
N ARG A 391 -1.40 4.40 15.23
CA ARG A 391 -2.41 3.33 15.26
C ARG A 391 -3.76 3.91 15.59
N ASP A 392 -4.76 3.55 14.80
CA ASP A 392 -6.15 3.93 15.05
C ASP A 392 -6.80 3.02 16.11
N ARG A 393 -8.04 3.36 16.49
CA ARG A 393 -8.82 2.58 17.46
C ARG A 393 -9.24 1.20 16.95
N PHE A 394 -9.12 0.94 15.66
CA PHE A 394 -9.46 -0.33 15.00
C PHE A 394 -8.23 -1.24 14.84
N GLY A 395 -7.07 -0.80 15.33
CA GLY A 395 -5.82 -1.56 15.33
C GLY A 395 -5.00 -1.42 14.05
N PHE A 396 -5.39 -0.57 13.10
CA PHE A 396 -4.63 -0.27 11.90
C PHE A 396 -3.56 0.78 12.17
N THR A 397 -2.36 0.54 11.68
CA THR A 397 -1.26 1.50 11.70
C THR A 397 -1.20 2.24 10.37
N HIS A 398 -1.23 3.56 10.44
CA HIS A 398 -1.19 4.49 9.32
C HIS A 398 0.18 5.15 9.27
N ILE A 399 0.77 5.19 8.08
CA ILE A 399 2.03 5.88 7.78
C ILE A 399 1.68 7.09 6.93
N LEU A 400 1.99 8.27 7.45
CA LEU A 400 1.72 9.55 6.79
C LEU A 400 2.93 10.05 6.02
N ASN A 401 2.71 10.93 5.06
CA ASN A 401 3.78 11.57 4.31
C ASN A 401 4.67 12.43 5.21
N SER A 402 5.94 12.56 4.85
CA SER A 402 6.91 13.37 5.61
C SER A 402 6.70 14.89 5.44
N SER A 403 5.93 15.30 4.43
CA SER A 403 5.63 16.70 4.13
C SER A 403 4.16 16.88 3.77
N ASP A 404 3.63 18.05 4.09
CA ASP A 404 2.25 18.46 3.87
C ASP A 404 2.00 18.88 2.43
N LEU A 405 0.85 18.47 1.88
CA LEU A 405 0.32 19.04 0.64
C LEU A 405 -0.15 20.47 0.93
N MET A 406 0.17 21.42 0.05
CA MET A 406 -0.39 22.77 0.08
C MET A 406 -0.55 23.34 -1.33
N LEU A 407 -1.80 23.54 -1.75
CA LEU A 407 -2.18 24.05 -3.07
C LEU A 407 -2.93 25.38 -3.03
N ILE A 408 -2.80 26.15 -1.94
CA ILE A 408 -3.49 27.44 -1.78
C ILE A 408 -3.24 28.41 -2.94
N ASN A 409 -2.02 28.43 -3.50
CA ASN A 409 -1.66 29.27 -4.65
C ASN A 409 -2.29 28.83 -5.99
N TYR A 410 -3.01 27.70 -6.01
CA TYR A 410 -3.57 27.10 -7.21
C TYR A 410 -5.10 26.95 -7.16
N LEU A 411 -5.76 27.46 -6.12
CA LEU A 411 -7.22 27.33 -5.95
C LEU A 411 -8.00 27.96 -7.12
N ASP A 412 -7.60 29.15 -7.60
CA ASP A 412 -8.24 29.82 -8.75
C ASP A 412 -8.15 29.00 -10.04
N ASP A 413 -7.03 28.29 -10.23
CA ASP A 413 -6.77 27.48 -11.41
C ASP A 413 -7.56 26.16 -11.36
N LEU A 414 -7.65 25.54 -10.19
CA LEU A 414 -8.49 24.38 -9.93
C LEU A 414 -9.99 24.71 -10.10
N GLU A 415 -10.45 25.83 -9.52
CA GLU A 415 -11.84 26.29 -9.64
C GLU A 415 -12.20 26.61 -11.09
N ARG A 416 -11.33 27.32 -11.82
CA ARG A 416 -11.53 27.57 -13.26
C ARG A 416 -11.53 26.29 -14.10
N SER A 417 -10.89 25.22 -13.62
CA SER A 417 -10.91 23.91 -14.26
C SER A 417 -12.20 23.13 -14.00
N GLY A 418 -13.05 23.60 -13.08
CA GLY A 418 -14.36 23.01 -12.77
C GLY A 418 -14.35 22.06 -11.57
N VAL A 419 -13.38 22.20 -10.65
CA VAL A 419 -13.40 21.51 -9.35
C VAL A 419 -14.57 22.05 -8.51
N ASP A 420 -15.35 21.16 -7.91
CA ASP A 420 -16.53 21.56 -7.12
C ASP A 420 -16.21 21.78 -5.64
N SER A 421 -15.14 21.15 -5.15
CA SER A 421 -14.74 21.25 -3.74
C SER A 421 -13.25 21.06 -3.51
N PHE A 422 -12.75 21.73 -2.48
CA PHE A 422 -11.40 21.63 -1.96
C PHE A 422 -11.39 20.87 -0.63
N GLY A 423 -10.65 19.76 -0.61
CA GLY A 423 -10.44 18.95 0.60
C GLY A 423 -9.25 19.45 1.41
N ILE A 424 -9.48 19.77 2.68
CA ILE A 424 -8.49 20.28 3.63
C ILE A 424 -8.40 19.32 4.82
N ASP A 425 -7.29 18.59 4.95
CA ASP A 425 -7.12 17.61 6.02
C ASP A 425 -6.42 18.20 7.26
N LEU A 426 -7.21 18.44 8.31
CA LEU A 426 -6.76 18.96 9.62
C LEU A 426 -6.82 17.91 10.73
N ARG A 427 -7.00 16.63 10.36
CA ARG A 427 -6.98 15.54 11.33
C ARG A 427 -5.63 15.48 12.02
N LYS A 428 -5.66 15.31 13.35
CA LYS A 428 -4.46 15.18 14.20
C LYS A 428 -3.51 16.38 14.10
N ARG A 429 -4.02 17.56 13.71
CA ARG A 429 -3.26 18.80 13.66
C ARG A 429 -3.45 19.64 14.90
N PRO A 430 -2.44 20.44 15.29
CA PRO A 430 -2.59 21.39 16.38
C PRO A 430 -3.60 22.47 16.01
N VAL A 431 -4.25 23.01 17.05
CA VAL A 431 -5.27 24.07 16.96
C VAL A 431 -4.76 25.32 16.24
N GLU A 432 -3.52 25.70 16.49
CA GLU A 432 -2.86 26.85 15.87
C GLU A 432 -2.81 26.70 14.35
N LEU A 433 -2.27 25.58 13.86
CA LEU A 433 -2.21 25.27 12.43
C LEU A 433 -3.61 25.24 11.81
N ALA A 434 -4.57 24.58 12.46
CA ALA A 434 -5.95 24.52 11.98
C ALA A 434 -6.57 25.91 11.81
N THR A 435 -6.34 26.81 12.78
CA THR A 435 -6.85 28.18 12.76
C THR A 435 -6.28 28.99 11.58
N LEU A 436 -4.97 28.92 11.38
CA LEU A 436 -4.31 29.64 10.29
C LEU A 436 -4.73 29.10 8.91
N VAL A 437 -4.80 27.79 8.75
CA VAL A 437 -5.25 27.14 7.51
C VAL A 437 -6.68 27.55 7.18
N CYS A 438 -7.59 27.59 8.16
CA CYS A 438 -8.98 28.02 7.91
C CYS A 438 -9.06 29.45 7.35
N LYS A 439 -8.35 30.39 8.00
CA LYS A 439 -8.30 31.80 7.56
C LYS A 439 -7.69 31.92 6.16
N ALA A 440 -6.52 31.30 5.97
CA ALA A 440 -5.81 31.34 4.70
C ALA A 440 -6.66 30.80 3.55
N PHE A 441 -7.30 29.65 3.71
CA PHE A 441 -8.09 29.04 2.63
C PHE A 441 -9.43 29.71 2.40
N LYS A 442 -10.10 30.23 3.44
CA LYS A 442 -11.37 30.94 3.29
C LYS A 442 -11.20 32.24 2.52
N ASP A 443 -10.19 33.02 2.91
CA ASP A 443 -9.98 34.37 2.39
C ASP A 443 -8.99 34.40 1.22
N ARG A 444 -8.43 33.24 0.84
CA ARG A 444 -7.33 33.09 -0.13
C ARG A 444 -6.14 33.99 0.25
N ASP A 445 -5.85 34.00 1.54
CA ASP A 445 -4.88 34.90 2.15
C ASP A 445 -3.51 34.24 2.28
N PHE A 446 -2.61 34.65 1.38
CA PHE A 446 -1.27 34.09 1.27
C PHE A 446 -0.31 34.58 2.37
N GLN A 447 -0.70 35.56 3.20
CA GLN A 447 0.18 36.09 4.25
C GLN A 447 0.52 35.03 5.31
N TYR A 448 -0.36 34.06 5.50
CA TYR A 448 -0.16 32.96 6.46
C TYR A 448 0.70 31.81 5.93
N ASN A 449 1.10 31.82 4.65
CA ASN A 449 1.77 30.68 4.02
C ASN A 449 3.09 30.30 4.73
N GLU A 450 3.91 31.29 5.09
CA GLU A 450 5.21 31.05 5.74
C GLU A 450 5.02 30.46 7.15
N GLU A 451 4.03 30.94 7.90
CA GLU A 451 3.71 30.45 9.24
C GLU A 451 3.11 29.04 9.20
N ILE A 452 2.21 28.78 8.24
CA ILE A 452 1.67 27.43 7.98
C ILE A 452 2.80 26.46 7.64
N GLU A 453 3.75 26.85 6.78
CA GLU A 453 4.88 26.01 6.41
C GLU A 453 5.78 25.68 7.62
N LYS A 454 6.07 26.68 8.46
CA LYS A 454 6.81 26.49 9.72
C LYS A 454 6.11 25.46 10.62
N LEU A 455 4.81 25.61 10.83
CA LEU A 455 4.00 24.69 11.64
C LEU A 455 3.84 23.29 11.00
N CYS A 456 4.05 23.16 9.68
CA CYS A 456 4.09 21.87 8.99
C CYS A 456 5.45 21.15 9.11
N GLY A 457 6.44 21.74 9.79
CA GLY A 457 7.79 21.20 9.93
C GLY A 457 8.80 21.83 8.95
N GLY A 458 8.49 23.01 8.42
CA GLY A 458 9.38 23.81 7.58
C GLY A 458 9.45 23.39 6.12
N THR A 459 8.61 22.44 5.68
CA THR A 459 8.49 22.07 4.25
C THR A 459 7.07 21.67 3.89
N VAL A 460 6.58 22.23 2.79
CA VAL A 460 5.33 21.84 2.12
C VAL A 460 5.62 21.42 0.67
N ASN A 461 4.71 20.67 0.06
CA ASN A 461 4.83 20.24 -1.32
C ASN A 461 3.50 20.41 -2.08
N THR A 462 3.57 20.34 -3.41
CA THR A 462 2.40 20.40 -4.30
C THR A 462 1.90 19.02 -4.71
N GLY A 463 2.39 17.95 -4.06
CA GLY A 463 2.12 16.56 -4.43
C GLY A 463 2.45 16.28 -5.90
N HIS A 464 1.57 15.53 -6.57
CA HIS A 464 1.68 15.28 -8.00
C HIS A 464 1.07 16.37 -8.87
N TYR A 465 0.45 17.41 -8.29
CA TYR A 465 -0.25 18.45 -9.06
C TYR A 465 0.65 19.10 -10.11
N LEU A 466 1.87 19.49 -9.72
CA LEU A 466 2.86 20.06 -10.65
C LEU A 466 3.83 19.02 -11.22
N ARG A 467 4.19 18.02 -10.42
CA ARG A 467 5.24 17.06 -10.76
C ARG A 467 4.77 15.98 -11.75
N GLY A 468 3.48 15.61 -11.69
CA GLY A 468 3.01 14.34 -12.23
C GLY A 468 3.56 13.13 -11.46
N VAL A 469 3.05 11.94 -11.76
CA VAL A 469 3.62 10.68 -11.25
C VAL A 469 4.93 10.40 -11.96
#